data_AF-A0A0B8PFI1-F1
#
_entry.id   AF-A0A0B8PFI1-F1
#
_cell.length_a   1.000
_cell.length_b   1.000
_cell.length_c   1.000
_cell.angle_alpha   90.00
_cell.angle_beta   90.00
_cell.angle_gamma   90.00
#
_symmetry.space_group_name_H-M   'P 1'
#
loop_
_entity.id
_entity.type
_entity.pdbx_description
1 polymer ?
#
loop_
_entity_poly.entity_id
_entity_poly.type
_entity_poly.pdbx_seq_one_letter_code
_entity_poly.pdbx_strand_id
1 'polypeptide(L)'
;MSKVERRDVQRLIELVGGRENIASVSHCLTRLRFVLNDTDKADTKGLEALPLVKGCFTNAGQFQVVIGTEVDEVYKVLLEESGQSAASKDDAKLAARKNMNILERGISHLAEIFVPLLPAIITGGLILGFRNVIGDIRMFDGQTLTEISQFWATVHSFLWLIGEAIFFFLPVGVCWSTVKKLGGTPILGITLGVTLVSPQLMNAYLIGKEVPEVWDFGLFVIEKVGYQAQVIPAMLAGMALAFIETNLKRIVPSYLYLVVVPFVSIILSVILAHSLIGPFGRMLGDGVAFAAKAAMTGDFAVLGSILFGFFYAPLVITGIHHTTNAVDLQLMQDLGGTPICLLLHCQTLLKHRR
;
A
#
# COMPACT_ATOMS: atom_id res chain seq x y z
N MET A 1 -21.01 -22.96 23.91
CA MET A 1 -19.90 -23.47 23.09
C MET A 1 -20.55 -24.26 21.98
N SER A 2 -20.76 -23.66 20.81
CA SER A 2 -21.36 -24.41 19.71
C SER A 2 -20.32 -25.46 19.30
N LYS A 3 -20.72 -26.74 19.26
CA LYS A 3 -19.85 -27.76 18.71
C LYS A 3 -19.96 -27.59 17.20
N VAL A 4 -18.86 -27.21 16.53
CA VAL A 4 -18.81 -27.23 15.07
C VAL A 4 -19.18 -28.64 14.61
N GLU A 5 -20.35 -28.80 14.00
CA GLU A 5 -20.78 -30.10 13.50
C GLU A 5 -20.05 -30.40 12.19
N ARG A 6 -19.37 -31.56 12.12
CA ARG A 6 -18.65 -31.98 10.90
C ARG A 6 -19.55 -32.01 9.67
N ARG A 7 -20.85 -32.27 9.87
CA ARG A 7 -21.87 -32.28 8.82
C ARG A 7 -22.04 -30.91 8.17
N ASP A 8 -21.98 -29.83 8.94
CA ASP A 8 -22.10 -28.47 8.41
C ASP A 8 -20.86 -28.10 7.58
N VAL A 9 -19.68 -28.54 8.01
CA VAL A 9 -18.43 -28.34 7.27
C VAL A 9 -18.40 -29.15 5.97
N GLN A 10 -18.87 -30.39 5.98
CA GLN A 10 -19.04 -31.20 4.78
C GLN A 10 -20.02 -30.56 3.80
N ARG A 11 -21.15 -30.06 4.31
CA ARG A 11 -22.13 -29.36 3.48
C ARG A 11 -21.58 -28.07 2.91
N LEU A 12 -20.76 -27.35 3.67
CA LEU A 12 -20.03 -26.18 3.18
C LEU A 12 -19.10 -26.55 2.02
N ILE A 13 -18.33 -27.65 2.13
CA ILE A 13 -17.44 -28.14 1.06
C ILE A 13 -18.23 -28.50 -0.21
N GLU A 14 -19.39 -29.14 -0.06
CA GLU A 14 -20.27 -29.45 -1.19
C GLU A 14 -20.79 -28.17 -1.87
N LEU A 15 -21.26 -27.21 -1.09
CA LEU A 15 -21.85 -25.97 -1.60
C LEU A 15 -20.84 -25.01 -2.21
N VAL A 16 -19.54 -25.10 -1.87
CA VAL A 16 -18.48 -24.38 -2.59
C VAL A 16 -18.05 -25.06 -3.90
N GLY A 17 -18.73 -26.13 -4.32
CA GLY A 17 -18.48 -26.85 -5.56
C GLY A 17 -17.59 -28.09 -5.42
N GLY A 18 -17.38 -28.59 -4.20
CA GLY A 18 -16.61 -29.81 -3.91
C GLY A 18 -15.13 -29.56 -3.63
N ARG A 19 -14.43 -30.63 -3.23
CA ARG A 19 -13.01 -30.58 -2.81
C ARG A 19 -12.09 -30.17 -3.96
N GLU A 20 -12.38 -30.66 -5.17
CA GLU A 20 -11.65 -30.31 -6.40
C GLU A 20 -11.84 -28.84 -6.82
N ASN A 21 -12.90 -28.17 -6.36
CA ASN A 21 -13.09 -26.76 -6.66
C ASN A 21 -12.28 -25.83 -5.74
N ILE A 22 -11.76 -26.34 -4.62
CA ILE A 22 -10.96 -25.55 -3.69
C ILE A 22 -9.51 -25.55 -4.17
N ALA A 23 -9.02 -24.42 -4.67
CA ALA A 23 -7.61 -24.25 -5.03
C ALA A 23 -6.74 -24.01 -3.79
N SER A 24 -7.27 -23.24 -2.83
CA SER A 24 -6.65 -23.03 -1.52
C SER A 24 -7.67 -22.48 -0.54
N VAL A 25 -7.40 -22.64 0.75
CA VAL A 25 -8.22 -22.09 1.82
C VAL A 25 -7.32 -21.45 2.89
N SER A 26 -7.72 -20.28 3.37
CA SER A 26 -7.08 -19.59 4.49
C SER A 26 -8.16 -18.97 5.39
N HIS A 27 -7.79 -18.53 6.59
CA HIS A 27 -8.70 -17.84 7.50
C HIS A 27 -8.08 -16.57 8.07
N CYS A 28 -8.94 -15.63 8.43
CA CYS A 28 -8.62 -14.53 9.34
C CYS A 28 -9.51 -14.65 10.58
N LEU A 29 -9.49 -13.66 11.49
CA LEU A 29 -10.20 -13.67 12.78
C LEU A 29 -11.70 -14.03 12.72
N THR A 30 -12.39 -13.77 11.60
CA THR A 30 -13.85 -14.00 11.49
C THR A 30 -14.32 -14.65 10.19
N ARG A 31 -13.43 -14.95 9.26
CA ARG A 31 -13.82 -15.35 7.88
C ARG A 31 -12.92 -16.44 7.34
N LEU A 32 -13.53 -17.40 6.64
CA LEU A 32 -12.85 -18.31 5.73
C LEU A 32 -12.70 -17.63 4.38
N ARG A 33 -11.53 -17.80 3.77
CA ARG A 33 -11.18 -17.23 2.46
C ARG A 33 -10.80 -18.39 1.56
N PHE A 34 -11.71 -18.72 0.66
CA PHE A 34 -11.53 -19.72 -0.36
C PHE A 34 -11.00 -19.07 -1.62
N VAL A 35 -10.06 -19.75 -2.25
CA VAL A 35 -9.77 -19.52 -3.64
C VAL A 35 -10.34 -20.71 -4.38
N LEU A 36 -11.31 -20.44 -5.23
CA LEU A 36 -11.99 -21.47 -6.01
C LEU A 36 -11.39 -21.54 -7.41
N ASN A 37 -11.29 -22.75 -7.96
CA ASN A 37 -10.93 -22.96 -9.36
C ASN A 37 -12.01 -22.41 -10.30
N ASP A 38 -13.27 -22.53 -9.89
CA ASP A 38 -14.44 -22.01 -10.58
C ASP A 38 -15.38 -21.37 -9.54
N THR A 39 -15.51 -20.05 -9.60
CA THR A 39 -16.37 -19.29 -8.67
C THR A 39 -17.86 -19.52 -8.93
N ASP A 40 -18.26 -19.92 -10.14
CA ASP A 40 -19.67 -20.06 -10.51
C ASP A 40 -20.28 -21.35 -9.97
N LYS A 41 -19.44 -22.30 -9.55
CA LYS A 41 -19.86 -23.54 -8.87
C LYS A 41 -20.23 -23.36 -7.40
N ALA A 42 -19.96 -22.19 -6.82
CA ALA A 42 -20.33 -21.91 -5.43
C ALA A 42 -21.80 -21.50 -5.32
N ASP A 43 -22.59 -22.29 -4.59
CA ASP A 43 -23.98 -21.97 -4.29
C ASP A 43 -24.06 -20.99 -3.10
N THR A 44 -24.03 -19.70 -3.41
CA THR A 44 -24.11 -18.62 -2.43
C THR A 44 -25.39 -18.66 -1.60
N LYS A 45 -26.53 -18.98 -2.22
CA LYS A 45 -27.83 -19.03 -1.52
C LYS A 45 -27.90 -20.23 -0.59
N GLY A 46 -27.39 -21.39 -1.02
CA GLY A 46 -27.29 -22.58 -0.19
C GLY A 46 -26.32 -22.37 0.99
N LEU A 47 -25.22 -21.65 0.78
CA LEU A 47 -24.27 -21.32 1.84
C LEU A 47 -24.85 -20.37 2.88
N GLU A 48 -25.56 -19.32 2.48
CA GLU A 48 -26.19 -18.37 3.41
C GLU A 48 -27.35 -18.99 4.22
N ALA A 49 -27.91 -20.12 3.77
CA ALA A 49 -28.90 -20.87 4.50
C ALA A 49 -28.31 -21.75 5.62
N LEU A 50 -26.98 -21.94 5.66
CA LEU A 50 -26.34 -22.70 6.73
C LEU A 50 -26.31 -21.87 8.04
N PRO A 51 -26.68 -22.46 9.19
CA PRO A 51 -26.66 -21.75 10.48
C PRO A 51 -25.28 -21.19 10.87
N LEU A 52 -24.22 -21.84 10.39
CA LEU A 52 -22.82 -21.48 10.61
C LEU A 52 -22.38 -20.24 9.81
N VAL A 53 -23.08 -19.92 8.71
CA VAL A 53 -22.67 -18.89 7.76
C VAL A 53 -23.50 -17.64 7.98
N LYS A 54 -22.82 -16.53 8.27
CA LYS A 54 -23.42 -15.21 8.49
C LYS A 54 -23.47 -14.35 7.23
N GLY A 55 -22.87 -14.84 6.14
CA GLY A 55 -22.88 -14.18 4.83
C GLY A 55 -21.74 -14.66 3.92
N CYS A 56 -21.95 -14.53 2.62
CA CYS A 56 -20.98 -14.90 1.59
C CYS A 56 -20.75 -13.75 0.62
N PHE A 57 -19.51 -13.51 0.23
CA PHE A 57 -19.21 -12.56 -0.84
C PHE A 57 -17.88 -12.86 -1.51
N THR A 58 -17.77 -12.49 -2.78
CA THR A 58 -16.51 -12.57 -3.52
C THR A 58 -15.83 -11.22 -3.48
N ASN A 59 -14.59 -11.17 -3.03
CA ASN A 59 -13.78 -9.95 -3.08
C ASN A 59 -12.32 -10.30 -3.38
N ALA A 60 -11.70 -9.51 -4.25
CA ALA A 60 -10.30 -9.66 -4.62
C ALA A 60 -9.98 -11.11 -5.04
N GLY A 61 -10.83 -11.69 -5.89
CA GLY A 61 -10.67 -13.06 -6.41
C GLY A 61 -10.74 -14.20 -5.38
N GLN A 62 -11.14 -13.88 -4.14
CA GLN A 62 -11.38 -14.84 -3.07
C GLN A 62 -12.87 -14.89 -2.74
N PHE A 63 -13.41 -16.10 -2.67
CA PHE A 63 -14.74 -16.34 -2.15
C PHE A 63 -14.67 -16.39 -0.61
N GLN A 64 -15.31 -15.44 0.06
CA GLN A 64 -15.25 -15.29 1.51
C GLN A 64 -16.56 -15.73 2.15
N VAL A 65 -16.44 -16.57 3.17
CA VAL A 65 -17.55 -17.04 4.00
C VAL A 65 -17.36 -16.49 5.41
N VAL A 66 -18.32 -15.70 5.88
CA VAL A 66 -18.31 -15.10 7.21
C VAL A 66 -18.86 -16.12 8.19
N ILE A 67 -18.03 -16.56 9.14
CA ILE A 67 -18.40 -17.53 10.18
C ILE A 67 -18.59 -16.81 11.52
N GLY A 68 -17.58 -16.01 11.90
CA GLY A 68 -17.50 -15.38 13.23
C GLY A 68 -16.31 -15.90 14.03
N THR A 69 -16.39 -15.83 15.35
CA THR A 69 -15.29 -16.18 16.28
C THR A 69 -14.89 -17.66 16.26
N GLU A 70 -15.72 -18.53 15.70
CA GLU A 70 -15.51 -19.99 15.64
C GLU A 70 -14.74 -20.44 14.38
N VAL A 71 -14.24 -19.50 13.59
CA VAL A 71 -13.59 -19.75 12.29
C VAL A 71 -12.38 -20.68 12.38
N ASP A 72 -11.59 -20.61 13.46
CA ASP A 72 -10.41 -21.46 13.65
C ASP A 72 -10.78 -22.94 13.80
N GLU A 73 -11.88 -23.23 14.49
CA GLU A 73 -12.39 -24.59 14.68
C GLU A 73 -12.94 -25.15 13.36
N VAL A 74 -13.71 -24.33 12.63
CA VAL A 74 -14.24 -24.69 11.31
C VAL A 74 -13.10 -24.94 10.31
N TYR A 75 -12.06 -24.11 10.33
CA TYR A 75 -10.91 -24.24 9.44
C TYR A 75 -10.16 -25.56 9.66
N LYS A 76 -9.95 -25.97 10.92
CA LYS A 76 -9.29 -27.25 11.25
C LYS A 76 -10.09 -28.44 10.73
N VAL A 77 -11.39 -28.47 10.99
CA VAL A 77 -12.28 -29.53 10.48
C VAL A 77 -12.32 -29.52 8.95
N LEU A 78 -12.29 -28.35 8.33
CA LEU A 78 -12.28 -28.22 6.88
C LEU A 78 -10.99 -28.75 6.25
N LEU A 79 -9.82 -28.52 6.86
CA LEU A 79 -8.57 -29.09 6.38
C LEU A 79 -8.56 -30.62 6.48
N GLU A 80 -9.06 -31.17 7.60
CA GLU A 80 -9.19 -32.62 7.80
C GLU A 80 -10.12 -33.25 6.75
N GLU A 81 -11.27 -32.62 6.49
CA GLU A 81 -12.28 -33.14 5.56
C GLU A 81 -11.92 -32.88 4.10
N SER A 82 -11.27 -31.78 3.73
CA SER A 82 -10.98 -31.45 2.32
C SER A 82 -9.76 -32.17 1.76
N GLY A 83 -8.88 -32.71 2.62
CA GLY A 83 -7.61 -33.31 2.21
C GLY A 83 -6.60 -32.31 1.62
N GLN A 84 -6.91 -31.01 1.69
CA GLN A 84 -6.05 -29.92 1.25
C GLN A 84 -4.96 -29.68 2.29
N SER A 85 -3.71 -29.58 1.84
CA SER A 85 -2.64 -29.07 2.69
C SER A 85 -2.91 -27.60 3.00
N ALA A 86 -2.56 -27.12 4.20
CA ALA A 86 -2.64 -25.69 4.50
C ALA A 86 -1.82 -24.92 3.46
N ALA A 87 -2.51 -24.27 2.51
CA ALA A 87 -1.85 -23.58 1.42
C ALA A 87 -0.97 -22.47 1.99
N SER A 88 0.24 -22.33 1.44
CA SER A 88 1.04 -21.14 1.73
C SER A 88 0.22 -19.91 1.37
N LYS A 89 0.34 -18.84 2.16
CA LYS A 89 -0.33 -17.56 1.87
C LYS A 89 -0.02 -17.05 0.45
N ASP A 90 1.12 -17.44 -0.12
CA ASP A 90 1.54 -17.05 -1.45
C ASP A 90 0.84 -17.85 -2.57
N ASP A 91 0.59 -19.15 -2.38
CA ASP A 91 -0.15 -19.98 -3.33
C ASP A 91 -1.62 -19.55 -3.41
N ALA A 92 -2.21 -19.22 -2.25
CA ALA A 92 -3.57 -18.68 -2.18
C ALA A 92 -3.69 -17.32 -2.88
N LYS A 93 -2.67 -16.47 -2.80
CA LYS A 93 -2.66 -15.19 -3.54
C LYS A 93 -2.57 -15.39 -5.05
N LEU A 94 -1.72 -16.31 -5.51
CA LEU A 94 -1.54 -16.59 -6.93
C LEU A 94 -2.82 -17.15 -7.57
N ALA A 95 -3.50 -18.05 -6.87
CA ALA A 95 -4.76 -18.61 -7.34
C ALA A 95 -5.89 -17.55 -7.33
N ALA A 96 -5.97 -16.69 -6.30
CA ALA A 96 -6.99 -15.64 -6.23
C ALA A 96 -6.90 -14.65 -7.39
N ARG A 97 -5.67 -14.33 -7.82
CA ARG A 97 -5.41 -13.43 -8.95
C ARG A 97 -5.98 -13.94 -10.27
N LYS A 98 -6.14 -15.24 -10.47
CA LYS A 98 -6.74 -15.79 -11.69
C LYS A 98 -8.21 -15.39 -11.84
N ASN A 99 -8.91 -15.18 -10.72
CA ASN A 99 -10.33 -14.85 -10.69
C ASN A 99 -10.62 -13.34 -10.64
N MET A 100 -9.59 -12.49 -10.56
CA MET A 100 -9.74 -11.03 -10.61
C MET A 100 -9.80 -10.54 -12.06
N ASN A 101 -10.52 -9.45 -12.32
CA ASN A 101 -10.44 -8.74 -13.60
C ASN A 101 -9.12 -7.94 -13.73
N ILE A 102 -8.79 -7.43 -14.92
CA ILE A 102 -7.49 -6.76 -15.18
C ILE A 102 -7.29 -5.53 -14.27
N LEU A 103 -8.36 -4.76 -14.02
CA LEU A 103 -8.31 -3.57 -13.18
C LEU A 103 -8.09 -3.93 -11.71
N GLU A 104 -8.82 -4.92 -11.19
CA GLU A 104 -8.66 -5.48 -9.85
C GLU A 104 -7.26 -6.08 -9.63
N ARG A 105 -6.71 -6.77 -10.64
CA ARG A 105 -5.32 -7.27 -10.59
C ARG A 105 -4.35 -6.12 -10.46
N GLY A 106 -4.47 -5.08 -11.30
CA GLY A 106 -3.61 -3.89 -11.24
C GLY A 106 -3.65 -3.20 -9.88
N ILE A 107 -4.86 -2.99 -9.35
CA ILE A 107 -5.12 -2.42 -8.03
C ILE A 107 -4.53 -3.28 -6.91
N SER A 108 -4.75 -4.60 -6.95
CA SER A 108 -4.19 -5.53 -5.97
C SER A 108 -2.66 -5.52 -6.00
N HIS A 109 -2.06 -5.47 -7.20
CA HIS A 109 -0.62 -5.34 -7.36
C HIS A 109 -0.08 -4.06 -6.72
N LEU A 110 -0.76 -2.93 -6.92
CA LEU A 110 -0.39 -1.65 -6.31
C LEU A 110 -0.50 -1.70 -4.78
N ALA A 111 -1.62 -2.21 -4.25
CA ALA A 111 -1.83 -2.32 -2.80
C ALA A 111 -0.74 -3.18 -2.13
N GLU A 112 -0.33 -4.28 -2.76
CA GLU A 112 0.71 -5.16 -2.23
C GLU A 112 2.10 -4.51 -2.11
N ILE A 113 2.38 -3.42 -2.85
CA ILE A 113 3.60 -2.62 -2.69
C ILE A 113 3.56 -1.85 -1.36
N PHE A 114 2.40 -1.36 -0.95
CA PHE A 114 2.27 -0.52 0.25
C PHE A 114 2.06 -1.31 1.54
N VAL A 115 1.49 -2.53 1.48
CA VAL A 115 1.22 -3.34 2.68
C VAL A 115 2.45 -3.50 3.59
N PRO A 116 3.67 -3.82 3.09
CA PRO A 116 4.87 -3.91 3.93
C PRO A 116 5.29 -2.58 4.56
N LEU A 117 4.85 -1.45 4.01
CA LEU A 117 5.22 -0.09 4.45
C LEU A 117 4.24 0.47 5.49
N LEU A 118 3.03 -0.10 5.60
CA LEU A 118 1.98 0.37 6.50
C LEU A 118 2.45 0.53 7.95
N PRO A 119 3.17 -0.42 8.58
CA PRO A 119 3.58 -0.25 9.97
C PRO A 119 4.45 0.99 10.17
N ALA A 120 5.42 1.23 9.28
CA ALA A 120 6.29 2.40 9.34
C ALA A 120 5.50 3.70 9.15
N ILE A 121 4.63 3.75 8.14
CA ILE A 121 3.83 4.95 7.83
C ILE A 121 2.87 5.27 8.99
N ILE A 122 2.21 4.26 9.57
CA ILE A 122 1.32 4.45 10.72
C ILE A 122 2.09 5.00 11.92
N THR A 123 3.24 4.41 12.25
CA THR A 123 4.10 4.90 13.34
C THR A 123 4.58 6.32 13.08
N GLY A 124 5.04 6.62 11.87
CA GLY A 124 5.47 7.98 11.50
C GLY A 124 4.34 8.99 11.61
N GLY A 125 3.15 8.64 11.13
CA GLY A 125 1.95 9.50 11.21
C GLY A 125 1.53 9.78 12.65
N LEU A 126 1.56 8.76 13.53
CA LEU A 126 1.26 8.93 14.96
C LEU A 126 2.30 9.81 15.66
N ILE A 127 3.58 9.65 15.33
CA ILE A 127 4.67 10.48 15.87
C ILE A 127 4.50 11.94 15.43
N LEU A 128 4.26 12.20 14.14
CA LEU A 128 4.00 13.54 13.64
C LEU A 128 2.72 14.13 14.23
N GLY A 129 1.65 13.34 14.35
CA GLY A 129 0.41 13.79 14.98
C GLY A 129 0.63 14.21 16.44
N PHE A 130 1.34 13.41 17.21
CA PHE A 130 1.71 13.75 18.59
C PHE A 130 2.62 14.99 18.65
N ARG A 131 3.57 15.11 17.72
CA ARG A 131 4.44 16.27 17.58
C ARG A 131 3.63 17.54 17.33
N ASN A 132 2.65 17.51 16.43
CA ASN A 132 1.80 18.66 16.14
C ASN A 132 0.95 19.08 17.36
N VAL A 133 0.48 18.14 18.18
CA VAL A 133 -0.22 18.46 19.43
C VAL A 133 0.68 19.24 20.40
N ILE A 134 1.98 18.91 20.45
CA ILE A 134 2.94 19.57 21.33
C ILE A 134 3.39 20.92 20.76
N GLY A 135 3.69 20.98 19.47
CA GLY A 135 4.36 22.12 18.83
C GLY A 135 3.49 23.10 18.07
N ASP A 136 2.32 22.68 17.57
CA ASP A 136 1.51 23.50 16.66
C ASP A 136 0.16 23.91 17.29
N ILE A 137 -0.34 23.16 18.28
CA ILE A 137 -1.60 23.48 18.97
C ILE A 137 -1.36 24.40 20.17
N ARG A 138 -1.97 25.57 20.13
CA ARG A 138 -1.96 26.58 21.19
C ARG A 138 -2.99 26.29 22.28
N MET A 139 -2.72 25.27 23.10
CA MET A 139 -3.67 24.76 24.09
C MET A 139 -3.62 25.52 25.44
N PHE A 140 -2.60 26.34 25.69
CA PHE A 140 -2.35 26.96 27.00
C PHE A 140 -2.20 28.48 26.84
N ASP A 141 -3.29 29.23 27.04
CA ASP A 141 -3.32 30.70 26.96
C ASP A 141 -2.73 31.29 25.66
N GLY A 142 -2.96 30.59 24.54
CA GLY A 142 -2.45 30.99 23.23
C GLY A 142 -0.98 30.60 22.98
N GLN A 143 -0.34 29.89 23.91
CA GLN A 143 1.00 29.32 23.78
C GLN A 143 0.95 27.80 23.57
N THR A 144 2.00 27.28 22.94
CA THR A 144 2.21 25.84 22.70
C THR A 144 2.97 25.20 23.87
N LEU A 145 2.92 23.87 24.00
CA LEU A 145 3.71 23.16 25.01
C LEU A 145 5.21 23.37 24.83
N THR A 146 5.66 23.57 23.58
CA THR A 146 7.08 23.85 23.29
C THR A 146 7.53 25.23 23.77
N GLU A 147 6.63 26.21 23.82
CA GLU A 147 6.93 27.56 24.30
C GLU A 147 6.97 27.62 25.84
N ILE A 148 6.15 26.80 26.51
CA ILE A 148 6.02 26.81 27.97
C ILE A 148 7.07 25.92 28.65
N SER A 149 7.57 24.89 27.96
CA SER A 149 8.45 23.90 28.57
C SER A 149 9.60 23.48 27.66
N GLN A 150 10.83 23.67 28.16
CA GLN A 150 12.05 23.21 27.49
C GLN A 150 12.07 21.69 27.27
N PHE A 151 11.48 20.91 28.19
CA PHE A 151 11.35 19.46 28.03
C PHE A 151 10.51 19.12 26.79
N TRP A 152 9.34 19.73 26.65
CA TRP A 152 8.44 19.49 25.53
C TRP A 152 9.00 20.03 24.21
N ALA A 153 9.74 21.15 24.22
CA ALA A 153 10.50 21.62 23.06
C ALA A 153 11.55 20.59 22.60
N THR A 154 12.27 19.98 23.55
CA THR A 154 13.27 18.96 23.26
C THR A 154 12.63 17.67 22.73
N VAL A 155 11.53 17.22 23.34
CA VAL A 155 10.75 16.06 22.85
C VAL A 155 10.26 16.32 21.42
N HIS A 156 9.71 17.51 21.15
CA HIS A 156 9.23 17.90 19.83
C HIS A 156 10.35 17.85 18.76
N SER A 157 11.55 18.34 19.11
CA SER A 157 12.72 18.27 18.23
C SER A 157 13.22 16.84 18.02
N PHE A 158 13.31 16.03 19.08
CA PHE A 158 13.74 14.63 18.99
C PHE A 158 12.79 13.78 18.14
N LEU A 159 11.48 13.97 18.29
CA LEU A 159 10.48 13.25 17.50
C LEU A 159 10.55 13.57 16.00
N TRP A 160 11.06 14.75 15.62
CA TRP A 160 11.29 15.09 14.22
C TRP A 160 12.27 14.14 13.55
N LEU A 161 13.34 13.72 14.24
CA LEU A 161 14.32 12.77 13.70
C LEU A 161 13.67 11.47 13.24
N ILE A 162 12.72 10.95 14.03
CA ILE A 162 12.01 9.70 13.72
C ILE A 162 11.02 9.92 12.57
N GLY A 163 10.28 11.03 12.59
CA GLY A 163 9.35 11.40 11.52
C GLY A 163 10.07 11.58 10.18
N GLU A 164 11.17 12.32 10.17
CA GLU A 164 12.03 12.54 9.02
C GLU A 164 12.57 11.21 8.48
N ALA A 165 13.09 10.33 9.34
CA ALA A 165 13.58 9.01 8.91
C ALA A 165 12.51 8.19 8.16
N ILE A 166 11.25 8.29 8.56
CA ILE A 166 10.15 7.53 7.94
C ILE A 166 9.68 8.18 6.63
N PHE A 167 9.39 9.48 6.65
CA PHE A 167 8.77 10.14 5.50
C PHE A 167 9.80 10.59 4.46
N PHE A 168 10.94 11.14 4.88
CA PHE A 168 11.99 11.57 3.95
C PHE A 168 12.52 10.39 3.12
N PHE A 169 12.75 9.25 3.77
CA PHE A 169 13.24 8.01 3.15
C PHE A 169 12.12 7.07 2.70
N LEU A 170 10.87 7.51 2.68
CA LEU A 170 9.75 6.73 2.14
C LEU A 170 10.01 6.17 0.73
N PRO A 171 10.65 6.92 -0.21
CA PRO A 171 11.08 6.38 -1.50
C PRO A 171 11.91 5.09 -1.40
N VAL A 172 12.75 4.94 -0.36
CA VAL A 172 13.58 3.75 -0.14
C VAL A 172 12.72 2.52 0.09
N GLY A 173 11.74 2.64 1.00
CA GLY A 173 10.78 1.57 1.27
C GLY A 173 9.94 1.22 0.04
N VAL A 174 9.50 2.24 -0.70
CA VAL A 174 8.70 2.06 -1.93
C VAL A 174 9.49 1.33 -3.02
N CYS A 175 10.73 1.73 -3.30
CA CYS A 175 11.57 1.05 -4.29
C CYS A 175 11.87 -0.39 -3.87
N TRP A 176 12.23 -0.63 -2.60
CA TRP A 176 12.43 -1.99 -2.07
C TRP A 176 11.20 -2.88 -2.27
N SER A 177 10.03 -2.39 -1.84
CA SER A 177 8.79 -3.16 -1.90
C SER A 177 8.36 -3.40 -3.35
N THR A 178 8.49 -2.39 -4.22
CA THR A 178 8.18 -2.50 -5.66
C THR A 178 9.07 -3.52 -6.35
N VAL A 179 10.38 -3.46 -6.14
CA VAL A 179 11.35 -4.38 -6.75
C VAL A 179 11.14 -5.80 -6.25
N LYS A 180 10.96 -5.98 -4.94
CA LYS A 180 10.61 -7.26 -4.34
C LYS A 180 9.31 -7.81 -4.94
N LYS A 181 8.31 -6.96 -5.14
CA LYS A 181 7.00 -7.36 -5.65
C LYS A 181 7.07 -7.84 -7.11
N LEU A 182 7.95 -7.25 -7.91
CA LEU A 182 8.14 -7.56 -9.32
C LEU A 182 9.20 -8.66 -9.57
N GLY A 183 9.74 -9.27 -8.51
CA GLY A 183 10.70 -10.36 -8.60
C GLY A 183 12.14 -9.93 -8.91
N GLY A 184 12.45 -8.64 -8.75
CA GLY A 184 13.83 -8.14 -8.78
C GLY A 184 14.55 -8.36 -7.46
N THR A 185 15.83 -7.96 -7.41
CA THR A 185 16.69 -8.09 -6.23
C THR A 185 16.41 -6.96 -5.23
N PRO A 186 15.88 -7.24 -4.03
CA PRO A 186 15.39 -6.18 -3.12
C PRO A 186 16.46 -5.17 -2.69
N ILE A 187 17.71 -5.60 -2.53
CA ILE A 187 18.81 -4.69 -2.15
C ILE A 187 19.08 -3.64 -3.24
N LEU A 188 18.89 -3.96 -4.52
CA LEU A 188 19.01 -2.98 -5.61
C LEU A 188 17.89 -1.94 -5.53
N GLY A 189 16.68 -2.35 -5.13
CA GLY A 189 15.58 -1.43 -4.86
C GLY A 189 15.91 -0.44 -3.73
N ILE A 190 16.54 -0.92 -2.65
CA ILE A 190 17.01 -0.04 -1.56
C ILE A 190 18.06 0.94 -2.09
N THR A 191 19.07 0.45 -2.84
CA THR A 191 20.14 1.28 -3.41
C THR A 191 19.57 2.37 -4.32
N LEU A 192 18.62 2.04 -5.19
CA LEU A 192 17.94 3.02 -6.04
C LEU A 192 17.20 4.06 -5.19
N GLY A 193 16.42 3.63 -4.20
CA GLY A 193 15.67 4.54 -3.35
C GLY A 193 16.57 5.49 -2.55
N VAL A 194 17.71 5.01 -2.01
CA VAL A 194 18.70 5.85 -1.34
C VAL A 194 19.31 6.87 -2.30
N THR A 195 19.51 6.49 -3.56
CA THR A 195 20.00 7.39 -4.60
C THR A 195 19.01 8.53 -4.85
N LEU A 196 17.70 8.24 -4.89
CA LEU A 196 16.64 9.24 -5.10
C LEU A 196 16.52 10.28 -3.98
N VAL A 197 16.99 9.97 -2.77
CA VAL A 197 16.93 10.86 -1.60
C VAL A 197 18.32 11.26 -1.10
N SER A 198 19.35 11.05 -1.93
CA SER A 198 20.74 11.30 -1.57
C SER A 198 20.95 12.77 -1.20
N PRO A 199 21.78 13.08 -0.17
CA PRO A 199 22.13 14.46 0.16
C PRO A 199 22.96 15.16 -0.92
N GLN A 200 23.43 14.43 -1.94
CA GLN A 200 24.03 15.02 -3.14
C GLN A 200 22.99 15.71 -4.05
N LEU A 201 21.70 15.46 -3.82
CA LEU A 201 20.60 16.07 -4.52
C LEU A 201 20.03 17.19 -3.66
N MET A 202 19.60 18.27 -4.32
CA MET A 202 18.81 19.31 -3.68
C MET A 202 17.54 18.68 -3.09
N ASN A 203 17.27 19.00 -1.84
CA ASN A 203 16.09 18.52 -1.16
C ASN A 203 14.81 19.02 -1.88
N ALA A 204 13.85 18.12 -2.14
CA ALA A 204 12.59 18.44 -2.77
C ALA A 204 11.82 19.58 -2.07
N TYR A 205 11.98 19.76 -0.75
CA TYR A 205 11.35 20.86 0.00
C TYR A 205 11.88 22.26 -0.34
N LEU A 206 13.01 22.34 -1.07
CA LEU A 206 13.64 23.60 -1.51
C LEU A 206 13.24 24.01 -2.92
N ILE A 207 12.45 23.17 -3.63
CA ILE A 207 11.93 23.50 -4.95
C ILE A 207 11.10 24.79 -4.88
N GLY A 208 11.39 25.73 -5.78
CA GLY A 208 10.75 27.06 -5.82
C GLY A 208 11.32 28.07 -4.82
N LYS A 209 12.24 27.65 -3.93
CA LYS A 209 13.00 28.54 -3.04
C LYS A 209 14.45 28.69 -3.49
N GLU A 210 15.03 27.61 -4.00
CA GLU A 210 16.40 27.56 -4.50
C GLU A 210 16.41 27.03 -5.94
N VAL A 211 17.40 27.47 -6.72
CA VAL A 211 17.62 26.98 -8.09
C VAL A 211 18.43 25.69 -7.99
N PRO A 212 17.93 24.55 -8.50
CA PRO A 212 18.65 23.30 -8.44
C PRO A 212 19.93 23.36 -9.28
N GLU A 213 21.01 22.80 -8.72
CA GLU A 213 22.18 22.45 -9.52
C GLU A 213 21.80 21.43 -10.59
N VAL A 214 22.60 21.37 -11.66
CA VAL A 214 22.36 20.46 -12.78
C VAL A 214 23.58 19.61 -13.08
N TRP A 215 23.34 18.40 -13.58
CA TRP A 215 24.32 17.66 -14.35
C TRP A 215 24.19 18.06 -15.82
N ASP A 216 25.21 18.75 -16.34
CA ASP A 216 25.30 19.15 -17.73
C ASP A 216 26.14 18.13 -18.51
N PHE A 217 25.50 17.42 -19.45
CA PHE A 217 26.15 16.45 -20.34
C PHE A 217 26.42 17.03 -21.73
N GLY A 218 26.31 18.35 -21.90
CA GLY A 218 26.48 19.12 -23.13
C GLY A 218 25.25 19.06 -24.06
N LEU A 219 24.70 17.86 -24.30
CA LEU A 219 23.52 17.67 -25.15
C LEU A 219 22.19 17.75 -24.41
N PHE A 220 22.20 17.42 -23.11
CA PHE A 220 21.03 17.46 -22.25
C PHE A 220 21.48 17.74 -20.82
N VAL A 221 20.53 18.25 -20.04
CA VAL A 221 20.73 18.68 -18.66
C VAL A 221 19.76 17.90 -17.78
N ILE A 222 20.24 17.45 -16.62
CA ILE A 222 19.41 16.78 -15.61
C ILE A 222 19.50 17.57 -14.32
N GLU A 223 18.38 17.98 -13.76
CA GLU A 223 18.34 18.67 -12.48
C GLU A 223 18.69 17.72 -11.34
N LYS A 224 19.59 18.15 -10.44
CA LYS A 224 19.98 17.41 -9.24
C LYS A 224 18.94 17.58 -8.14
N VAL A 225 17.71 17.16 -8.41
CA VAL A 225 16.60 17.28 -7.46
C VAL A 225 16.27 15.92 -6.89
N GLY A 226 16.21 15.86 -5.56
CA GLY A 226 15.80 14.67 -4.84
C GLY A 226 14.30 14.45 -4.90
N TYR A 227 13.89 13.25 -4.53
CA TYR A 227 12.49 12.79 -4.52
C TYR A 227 12.04 12.49 -3.09
N GLN A 228 12.57 13.24 -2.10
CA GLN A 228 12.25 13.07 -0.69
C GLN A 228 10.73 13.02 -0.47
N ALA A 229 10.29 12.02 0.28
CA ALA A 229 8.88 11.70 0.53
C ALA A 229 7.99 11.39 -0.71
N GLN A 230 8.51 11.49 -1.94
CA GLN A 230 7.71 11.32 -3.16
C GLN A 230 7.53 9.85 -3.53
N VAL A 231 6.28 9.39 -3.48
CA VAL A 231 5.93 7.97 -3.67
C VAL A 231 5.83 7.58 -5.14
N ILE A 232 5.15 8.39 -5.96
CA ILE A 232 4.89 8.07 -7.37
C ILE A 232 6.20 7.96 -8.18
N PRO A 233 7.13 8.94 -8.12
CA PRO A 233 8.44 8.83 -8.76
C PRO A 233 9.21 7.58 -8.33
N ALA A 234 9.25 7.30 -7.03
CA ALA A 234 9.98 6.17 -6.45
C ALA A 234 9.42 4.82 -6.91
N MET A 235 8.09 4.71 -6.98
CA MET A 235 7.42 3.52 -7.45
C MET A 235 7.70 3.28 -8.94
N LEU A 236 7.56 4.30 -9.78
CA LEU A 236 7.88 4.19 -11.21
C LEU A 236 9.34 3.82 -11.46
N ALA A 237 10.27 4.43 -10.71
CA ALA A 237 11.69 4.11 -10.78
C ALA A 237 11.97 2.65 -10.33
N GLY A 238 11.33 2.19 -9.25
CA GLY A 238 11.41 0.81 -8.78
C GLY A 238 10.84 -0.19 -9.79
N MET A 239 9.75 0.15 -10.48
CA MET A 239 9.19 -0.66 -11.56
C MET A 239 10.14 -0.78 -12.74
N ALA A 240 10.76 0.34 -13.15
CA ALA A 240 11.75 0.34 -14.21
C ALA A 240 12.96 -0.52 -13.86
N LEU A 241 13.49 -0.40 -12.63
CA LEU A 241 14.59 -1.25 -12.15
C LEU A 241 14.26 -2.73 -12.19
N ALA A 242 13.10 -3.12 -11.64
CA ALA A 242 12.71 -4.52 -11.66
C ALA A 242 12.55 -5.05 -13.09
N PHE A 243 11.98 -4.25 -13.99
CA PHE A 243 11.84 -4.62 -15.39
C PHE A 243 13.21 -4.77 -16.08
N ILE A 244 14.09 -3.79 -15.93
CA ILE A 244 15.43 -3.81 -16.51
C ILE A 244 16.22 -5.02 -15.98
N GLU A 245 16.27 -5.21 -14.67
CA GLU A 245 17.00 -6.30 -14.03
C GLU A 245 16.49 -7.67 -14.48
N THR A 246 15.18 -7.91 -14.42
CA THR A 246 14.58 -9.21 -14.76
C THR A 246 14.71 -9.55 -16.24
N ASN A 247 14.70 -8.55 -17.13
CA ASN A 247 14.97 -8.77 -18.55
C ASN A 247 16.46 -8.98 -18.84
N LEU A 248 17.36 -8.25 -18.18
CA LEU A 248 18.80 -8.48 -18.31
C LEU A 248 19.19 -9.91 -17.87
N LYS A 249 18.57 -10.44 -16.81
CA LYS A 249 18.74 -11.84 -16.39
C LYS A 249 18.34 -12.87 -17.45
N ARG A 250 17.59 -12.50 -18.49
CA ARG A 250 17.24 -13.41 -19.60
C ARG A 250 18.25 -13.37 -20.75
N ILE A 251 19.03 -12.28 -20.84
CA ILE A 251 19.94 -12.00 -21.95
C ILE A 251 21.38 -12.34 -21.58
N VAL A 252 21.78 -12.04 -20.34
CA VAL A 252 23.15 -12.23 -19.86
C VAL A 252 23.43 -13.73 -19.63
N PRO A 253 24.64 -14.24 -19.87
CA PRO A 253 25.00 -15.59 -19.48
C PRO A 253 25.12 -15.75 -17.95
N SER A 254 24.75 -16.92 -17.41
CA SER A 254 24.66 -17.17 -15.96
C SER A 254 25.93 -16.86 -15.16
N TYR A 255 27.12 -17.04 -15.75
CA TYR A 255 28.40 -16.75 -15.10
C TYR A 255 28.69 -15.25 -14.93
N LEU A 256 27.98 -14.37 -15.64
CA LEU A 256 28.10 -12.90 -15.53
C LEU A 256 27.01 -12.26 -14.67
N TYR A 257 26.02 -13.02 -14.20
CA TYR A 257 24.87 -12.48 -13.47
C TYR A 257 25.23 -11.68 -12.24
N LEU A 258 26.22 -12.14 -11.46
CA LEU A 258 26.58 -11.48 -10.19
C LEU A 258 27.21 -10.10 -10.39
N VAL A 259 27.76 -9.81 -11.58
CA VAL A 259 28.48 -8.57 -11.85
C VAL A 259 27.68 -7.70 -12.81
N VAL A 260 27.34 -8.22 -13.99
CA VAL A 260 26.80 -7.41 -15.09
C VAL A 260 25.37 -6.99 -14.84
N VAL A 261 24.52 -7.91 -14.38
CA VAL A 261 23.09 -7.62 -14.16
C VAL A 261 22.88 -6.49 -13.15
N PRO A 262 23.36 -6.57 -11.90
CA PRO A 262 23.13 -5.51 -10.91
C PRO A 262 23.79 -4.18 -11.30
N PHE A 263 24.99 -4.23 -11.90
CA PHE A 263 25.71 -3.03 -12.34
C PHE A 263 24.94 -2.26 -13.43
N VAL A 264 24.59 -2.95 -14.52
CA VAL A 264 23.88 -2.32 -15.64
C VAL A 264 22.47 -1.92 -15.24
N SER A 265 21.75 -2.75 -14.47
CA SER A 265 20.39 -2.43 -14.07
C SER A 265 20.34 -1.15 -13.22
N ILE A 266 21.23 -1.01 -12.23
CA ILE A 266 21.26 0.19 -11.39
C ILE A 266 21.62 1.44 -12.19
N ILE A 267 22.67 1.38 -13.03
CA ILE A 267 23.09 2.55 -13.82
C ILE A 267 21.96 3.02 -14.73
N LEU A 268 21.35 2.11 -15.48
CA LEU A 268 20.25 2.47 -16.38
C LEU A 268 19.05 2.99 -15.61
N SER A 269 18.68 2.36 -14.49
CA SER A 269 17.54 2.80 -13.69
C SER A 269 17.76 4.17 -13.04
N VAL A 270 18.96 4.48 -12.55
CA VAL A 270 19.27 5.79 -11.97
C VAL A 270 19.22 6.89 -13.02
N ILE A 271 19.80 6.63 -14.21
CA ILE A 271 19.73 7.57 -15.34
C ILE A 271 18.28 7.82 -15.74
N LEU A 272 17.49 6.75 -15.94
CA LEU A 272 16.07 6.87 -16.29
C LEU A 272 15.25 7.55 -15.18
N ALA A 273 15.57 7.28 -13.93
CA ALA A 273 14.91 7.88 -12.78
C ALA A 273 15.08 9.41 -12.74
N HIS A 274 16.29 9.94 -12.97
CA HIS A 274 16.51 11.38 -12.89
C HIS A 274 16.18 12.12 -14.19
N SER A 275 16.37 11.47 -15.35
CA SER A 275 16.14 12.11 -16.66
C SER A 275 14.67 12.17 -17.08
N LEU A 276 13.90 11.10 -16.86
CA LEU A 276 12.56 10.95 -17.44
C LEU A 276 11.52 10.60 -16.38
N ILE A 277 11.73 9.50 -15.65
CA ILE A 277 10.71 8.91 -14.78
C ILE A 277 10.40 9.82 -13.59
N GLY A 278 11.42 10.43 -13.00
CA GLY A 278 11.29 11.29 -11.84
C GLY A 278 10.52 12.57 -12.12
N PRO A 279 10.94 13.39 -13.12
CA PRO A 279 10.20 14.59 -13.51
C PRO A 279 8.76 14.27 -13.94
N PHE A 280 8.57 13.19 -14.72
CA PHE A 280 7.25 12.73 -15.11
C PHE A 280 6.39 12.29 -13.90
N GLY A 281 6.96 11.50 -13.00
CA GLY A 281 6.29 11.04 -11.79
C GLY A 281 5.91 12.19 -10.86
N ARG A 282 6.74 13.23 -10.79
CA ARG A 282 6.44 14.45 -10.05
C ARG A 282 5.28 15.21 -10.67
N MET A 283 5.30 15.41 -11.98
CA MET A 283 4.19 16.04 -12.71
C MET A 283 2.86 15.29 -12.47
N LEU A 284 2.90 13.96 -12.43
CA LEU A 284 1.72 13.17 -12.07
C LEU A 284 1.29 13.41 -10.62
N GLY A 285 2.23 13.45 -9.67
CA GLY A 285 1.97 13.76 -8.27
C GLY A 285 1.34 15.14 -8.09
N ASP A 286 1.92 16.17 -8.70
CA ASP A 286 1.45 17.55 -8.66
C ASP A 286 0.03 17.66 -9.26
N GLY A 287 -0.24 16.95 -10.35
CA GLY A 287 -1.56 16.90 -10.98
C GLY A 287 -2.61 16.25 -10.08
N VAL A 288 -2.26 15.16 -9.40
CA VAL A 288 -3.12 14.52 -8.40
C VAL A 288 -3.39 15.46 -7.22
N ALA A 289 -2.35 16.13 -6.72
CA ALA A 289 -2.46 17.08 -5.63
C ALA A 289 -3.35 18.28 -6.00
N PHE A 290 -3.19 18.81 -7.21
CA PHE A 290 -4.03 19.87 -7.74
C PHE A 290 -5.49 19.47 -7.84
N ALA A 291 -5.79 18.30 -8.41
CA ALA A 291 -7.16 17.82 -8.56
C ALA A 291 -7.85 17.63 -7.21
N ALA A 292 -7.15 17.02 -6.24
CA ALA A 292 -7.65 16.87 -4.88
C ALA A 292 -7.83 18.21 -4.17
N LYS A 293 -6.88 19.15 -4.29
CA LYS A 293 -7.01 20.49 -3.74
C LYS A 293 -8.24 21.20 -4.33
N ALA A 294 -8.46 21.13 -5.64
CA ALA A 294 -9.63 21.73 -6.29
C ALA A 294 -10.95 21.08 -5.85
N ALA A 295 -10.95 19.77 -5.58
CA ALA A 295 -12.12 19.07 -5.07
C ALA A 295 -12.40 19.39 -3.58
N MET A 296 -11.38 19.73 -2.81
CA MET A 296 -11.46 19.87 -1.34
C MET A 296 -11.41 21.32 -0.86
N THR A 297 -11.03 22.27 -1.71
CA THR A 297 -10.90 23.69 -1.36
C THR A 297 -11.58 24.58 -2.43
N GLY A 298 -12.33 25.60 -1.99
CA GLY A 298 -13.11 26.49 -2.86
C GLY A 298 -14.63 26.24 -2.81
N ASP A 299 -15.37 26.84 -3.76
CA ASP A 299 -16.84 26.81 -3.79
C ASP A 299 -17.43 25.40 -3.97
N PHE A 300 -16.64 24.48 -4.54
CA PHE A 300 -17.02 23.07 -4.74
C PHE A 300 -16.58 22.14 -3.59
N ALA A 301 -15.92 22.65 -2.54
CA ALA A 301 -15.36 21.84 -1.45
C ALA A 301 -16.41 20.95 -0.76
N VAL A 302 -17.64 21.47 -0.59
CA VAL A 302 -18.76 20.71 0.00
C VAL A 302 -19.15 19.54 -0.91
N LEU A 303 -19.32 19.79 -2.20
CA LEU A 303 -19.69 18.76 -3.17
C LEU A 303 -18.58 17.72 -3.35
N GLY A 304 -17.32 18.16 -3.46
CA GLY A 304 -16.17 17.27 -3.60
C GLY A 304 -15.94 16.41 -2.36
N SER A 305 -16.12 16.95 -1.15
CA SER A 305 -16.04 16.18 0.10
C SER A 305 -17.16 15.13 0.22
N ILE A 306 -18.39 15.47 -0.22
CA ILE A 306 -19.52 14.53 -0.26
C ILE A 306 -19.27 13.40 -1.26
N LEU A 307 -18.87 13.72 -2.49
CA LEU A 307 -18.58 12.72 -3.52
C LEU A 307 -17.41 11.83 -3.11
N PHE A 308 -16.34 12.42 -2.59
CA PHE A 308 -15.20 11.67 -2.08
C PHE A 308 -15.64 10.71 -0.97
N GLY A 309 -16.33 11.19 0.06
CA GLY A 309 -16.84 10.33 1.14
C GLY A 309 -17.76 9.21 0.67
N PHE A 310 -18.61 9.48 -0.33
CA PHE A 310 -19.55 8.51 -0.92
C PHE A 310 -18.85 7.40 -1.70
N PHE A 311 -17.90 7.74 -2.59
CA PHE A 311 -17.16 6.74 -3.38
C PHE A 311 -16.10 6.00 -2.55
N TYR A 312 -15.59 6.64 -1.51
CA TYR A 312 -14.57 6.06 -0.64
C TYR A 312 -15.10 4.94 0.26
N ALA A 313 -16.33 5.05 0.76
CA ALA A 313 -16.91 4.03 1.65
C ALA A 313 -16.99 2.62 1.01
N PRO A 314 -17.45 2.45 -0.25
CA PRO A 314 -17.35 1.19 -0.99
C PRO A 314 -15.90 0.71 -1.17
N LEU A 315 -14.95 1.60 -1.45
CA LEU A 315 -13.51 1.27 -1.62
C LEU A 315 -12.88 0.72 -0.33
N VAL A 316 -13.32 1.20 0.83
CA VAL A 316 -12.89 0.68 2.14
C VAL A 316 -13.45 -0.73 2.37
N ILE A 317 -14.71 -0.97 1.99
CA ILE A 317 -15.36 -2.29 2.12
C ILE A 317 -14.67 -3.33 1.24
N THR A 318 -14.29 -2.97 0.01
CA THR A 318 -13.57 -3.85 -0.91
C THR A 318 -12.09 -4.01 -0.57
N GLY A 319 -11.55 -3.24 0.38
CA GLY A 319 -10.13 -3.27 0.73
C GLY A 319 -9.22 -2.59 -0.30
N ILE A 320 -9.80 -2.04 -1.37
CA ILE A 320 -9.09 -1.34 -2.44
C ILE A 320 -8.62 0.05 -1.99
N HIS A 321 -9.20 0.63 -0.93
CA HIS A 321 -8.75 1.90 -0.37
C HIS A 321 -7.23 2.00 -0.10
N HIS A 322 -6.50 0.91 0.11
CA HIS A 322 -5.04 0.97 0.19
C HIS A 322 -4.34 1.52 -1.06
N THR A 323 -5.01 1.55 -2.22
CA THR A 323 -4.48 2.23 -3.42
C THR A 323 -4.57 3.74 -3.36
N THR A 324 -5.46 4.31 -2.53
CA THR A 324 -5.47 5.76 -2.31
C THR A 324 -4.32 6.20 -1.42
N ASN A 325 -3.65 5.29 -0.71
CA ASN A 325 -2.49 5.63 0.13
C ASN A 325 -1.39 6.35 -0.66
N ALA A 326 -1.14 5.99 -1.93
CA ALA A 326 -0.15 6.69 -2.75
C ALA A 326 -0.55 8.16 -3.01
N VAL A 327 -1.85 8.41 -3.21
CA VAL A 327 -2.44 9.74 -3.38
C VAL A 327 -2.41 10.50 -2.06
N ASP A 328 -2.77 9.85 -0.95
CA ASP A 328 -2.71 10.43 0.38
C ASP A 328 -1.30 10.86 0.73
N LEU A 329 -0.30 10.02 0.47
CA LEU A 329 1.10 10.34 0.73
C LEU A 329 1.56 11.53 -0.09
N GLN A 330 1.17 11.62 -1.36
CA GLN A 330 1.45 12.80 -2.19
C GLN A 330 0.79 14.07 -1.61
N LEU A 331 -0.48 13.97 -1.18
CA LEU A 331 -1.20 15.09 -0.59
C LEU A 331 -0.60 15.56 0.74
N MET A 332 -0.09 14.64 1.57
CA MET A 332 0.61 15.00 2.80
C MET A 332 1.84 15.86 2.53
N GLN A 333 2.54 15.62 1.42
CA GLN A 333 3.70 16.42 1.05
C GLN A 333 3.31 17.82 0.61
N ASP A 334 2.33 17.93 -0.30
CA ASP A 334 2.03 19.20 -0.96
C ASP A 334 1.15 20.13 -0.09
N LEU A 335 0.28 19.56 0.74
CA LEU A 335 -0.67 20.31 1.57
C LEU A 335 -0.31 20.31 3.06
N GLY A 336 0.75 19.59 3.47
CA GLY A 336 1.13 19.44 4.87
C GLY A 336 0.17 18.55 5.70
N GLY A 337 -0.77 17.88 5.03
CA GLY A 337 -1.77 17.00 5.64
C GLY A 337 -2.77 16.49 4.61
N THR A 338 -3.64 15.54 4.99
CA THR A 338 -4.77 15.10 4.12
C THR A 338 -6.09 15.19 4.87
N PRO A 339 -7.13 15.80 4.28
CA PRO A 339 -8.47 15.73 4.86
C PRO A 339 -9.08 14.33 4.71
N ILE A 340 -8.51 13.51 3.82
CA ILE A 340 -8.88 12.12 3.55
C ILE A 340 -8.68 11.24 4.81
N CYS A 341 -7.59 11.44 5.56
CA CYS A 341 -7.28 10.68 6.78
C CYS A 341 -8.27 10.95 7.93
N LEU A 342 -8.82 12.17 8.01
CA LEU A 342 -9.85 12.54 8.98
C LEU A 342 -11.19 11.88 8.64
N LEU A 343 -11.57 11.88 7.36
CA LEU A 343 -12.77 11.20 6.87
C LEU A 343 -12.71 9.67 7.10
N LEU A 344 -11.53 9.08 6.92
CA LEU A 344 -11.20 7.67 7.23
C LEU A 344 -11.49 7.29 8.69
N HIS A 345 -11.05 8.11 9.65
CA HIS A 345 -11.25 7.83 11.07
C HIS A 345 -12.71 7.96 11.49
N CYS A 346 -13.43 8.96 10.97
CA CYS A 346 -14.86 9.11 11.23
C CYS A 346 -15.70 7.92 10.72
N GLN A 347 -15.38 7.37 9.55
CA GLN A 347 -16.10 6.20 9.01
C GLN A 347 -15.82 4.91 9.79
N THR A 348 -14.57 4.71 10.24
CA THR A 348 -14.19 3.52 11.03
C THR A 348 -14.86 3.52 12.41
N LEU A 349 -14.98 4.69 13.04
CA LEU A 349 -15.71 4.87 14.30
C LEU A 349 -17.22 4.59 14.18
N LEU A 350 -17.83 4.91 13.03
CA LEU A 350 -19.23 4.60 12.74
C LEU A 350 -19.46 3.09 12.52
N LYS A 351 -18.46 2.37 12.00
CA LYS A 351 -18.50 0.91 11.80
C LYS A 351 -18.49 0.12 13.10
N HIS A 352 -17.86 0.64 14.15
CA HIS A 352 -17.84 0.03 15.49
C HIS A 352 -19.06 0.38 16.35
N ARG A 353 -19.98 1.23 15.86
CA ARG A 353 -21.23 1.60 16.54
C ARG A 353 -22.46 0.81 16.07
N ARG A 354 -22.28 -0.25 15.27
CA ARG A 354 -23.36 -1.15 14.85
C ARG A 354 -23.09 -2.59 15.24
#